data_AF-A0A564WSX3-F1
#
_entry.id   AF-A0A564WSX3-F1
#
_cell.length_a   1.000
_cell.length_b   1.000
_cell.length_c   1.000
_cell.angle_alpha   90.00
_cell.angle_beta   90.00
_cell.angle_gamma   90.00
#
_symmetry.space_group_name_H-M   'P 1'
#
loop_
_entity.id
_entity.type
_entity.pdbx_description
1 polymer ?
#
loop_
_entity_poly.entity_id
_entity_poly.type
_entity_poly.pdbx_seq_one_letter_code
_entity_poly.pdbx_strand_id
1 'polypeptide(L)'
;MKFAEKLKKAMQELNLNQRQVVTMTGKSKGSVSQYLSGKQIPSEDVQSAIATSLGLASDYFTGMDQELQVMPQLEIRDGVIPRLDVTKAAKLMGMNHNTVRKGLQQGVFPWGYAVHTSDNRWSYFINAKRFAEVEGIAL
;
A
#
# COMPACT_ATOMS: atom_id res chain seq x y z
N MET A 1 -4.11 4.54 -0.83
CA MET A 1 -5.28 5.12 -0.14
C MET A 1 -6.50 4.90 -1.02
N LYS A 2 -7.71 4.75 -0.46
CA LYS A 2 -8.92 4.63 -1.31
C LYS A 2 -9.22 5.97 -1.99
N PHE A 3 -9.85 5.93 -3.17
CA PHE A 3 -10.24 7.14 -3.94
C PHE A 3 -10.87 8.26 -3.08
N ALA A 4 -11.78 7.89 -2.19
CA ALA A 4 -12.46 8.82 -1.28
C ALA A 4 -11.50 9.60 -0.36
N GLU A 5 -10.44 8.96 0.13
CA GLU A 5 -9.43 9.57 1.00
C GLU A 5 -8.58 10.57 0.21
N LYS A 6 -8.13 10.17 -0.98
CA LYS A 6 -7.40 11.06 -1.90
C LYS A 6 -8.23 12.28 -2.29
N LEU A 7 -9.51 12.10 -2.57
CA LEU A 7 -10.40 13.20 -2.94
C LEU A 7 -10.57 14.18 -1.78
N LYS A 8 -10.70 13.69 -0.54
CA LYS A 8 -10.74 14.54 0.66
C LYS A 8 -9.43 15.29 0.88
N LYS A 9 -8.30 14.61 0.68
CA LYS A 9 -6.96 15.21 0.79
C LYS A 9 -6.77 16.32 -0.25
N ALA A 10 -7.08 16.05 -1.52
CA ALA A 10 -7.05 17.05 -2.58
C ALA A 10 -7.94 18.26 -2.26
N MET A 11 -9.14 18.03 -1.73
CA MET A 11 -10.02 19.12 -1.28
C MET A 11 -9.40 19.95 -0.15
N GLN A 12 -8.70 19.33 0.80
CA GLN A 12 -8.02 20.06 1.87
C GLN A 12 -6.82 20.87 1.35
N GLU A 13 -5.97 20.26 0.52
CA GLU A 13 -4.77 20.90 -0.04
C GLU A 13 -5.12 22.06 -0.98
N LEU A 14 -6.17 21.91 -1.78
CA LEU A 14 -6.66 22.94 -2.69
C LEU A 14 -7.66 23.91 -2.01
N ASN A 15 -7.94 23.71 -0.71
CA ASN A 15 -8.93 24.48 0.06
C ASN A 15 -10.32 24.56 -0.63
N LEU A 16 -10.78 23.44 -1.17
CA LEU A 16 -12.04 23.30 -1.90
C LEU A 16 -13.14 22.72 -1.02
N ASN A 17 -14.33 23.29 -1.13
CA ASN A 17 -15.56 22.71 -0.60
C ASN A 17 -16.27 21.82 -1.63
N GLN A 18 -17.23 21.01 -1.17
CA GLN A 18 -17.94 20.06 -2.04
C GLN A 18 -18.68 20.74 -3.21
N ARG A 19 -19.19 21.97 -3.03
CA ARG A 19 -19.87 22.71 -4.10
C ARG A 19 -18.89 23.13 -5.20
N GLN A 20 -17.68 23.52 -4.82
CA GLN A 20 -16.63 23.84 -5.78
C GLN A 20 -16.20 22.60 -6.55
N VAL A 21 -16.04 21.45 -5.89
CA VAL A 21 -15.72 20.18 -6.57
C VAL A 21 -16.81 19.78 -7.57
N VAL A 22 -18.09 19.89 -7.19
CA VAL A 22 -19.24 19.68 -8.10
C VAL A 22 -19.14 20.58 -9.33
N THR A 23 -18.80 21.86 -9.13
CA THR A 23 -18.69 22.86 -10.20
C THR A 23 -17.51 22.56 -11.12
N MET A 24 -16.34 22.26 -10.56
CA MET A 24 -15.12 22.01 -11.33
C MET A 24 -15.19 20.69 -12.11
N THR A 25 -15.74 19.63 -11.51
CA THR A 25 -15.77 18.28 -12.12
C THR A 25 -16.98 18.04 -13.02
N GLY A 26 -17.98 18.94 -13.00
CA GLY A 26 -19.25 18.77 -13.71
C GLY A 26 -20.09 17.58 -13.24
N LYS A 27 -19.75 16.98 -12.08
CA LYS A 27 -20.47 15.81 -11.53
C LYS A 27 -21.63 16.27 -10.64
N SER A 28 -22.68 15.46 -10.58
CA SER A 28 -23.83 15.75 -9.71
C SER A 28 -23.43 15.80 -8.23
N LYS A 29 -24.13 16.62 -7.43
CA LYS A 29 -23.94 16.66 -5.97
C LYS A 29 -24.08 15.27 -5.32
N GLY A 30 -25.00 14.45 -5.83
CA GLY A 30 -25.18 13.07 -5.38
C GLY A 30 -23.96 12.19 -5.65
N SER A 31 -23.40 12.26 -6.86
CA SER A 31 -22.21 11.50 -7.25
C SER A 31 -21.00 11.91 -6.42
N VAL A 32 -20.72 13.22 -6.29
CA VAL A 32 -19.61 13.71 -5.45
C VAL A 32 -19.80 13.30 -4.00
N SER A 33 -21.02 13.31 -3.47
CA SER A 33 -21.29 12.83 -2.11
C SER A 33 -21.03 11.33 -1.93
N GLN A 34 -21.36 10.52 -2.93
CA GLN A 34 -21.10 9.07 -2.91
C GLN A 34 -19.62 8.74 -3.04
N TYR A 35 -18.88 9.56 -3.80
CA TYR A 35 -17.42 9.49 -3.90
C TYR A 35 -16.75 9.81 -2.57
N LEU A 36 -17.15 10.89 -1.91
CA LEU A 36 -16.59 11.31 -0.62
C LEU A 36 -16.92 10.33 0.52
N SER A 37 -18.07 9.66 0.46
CA SER A 37 -18.43 8.61 1.43
C SER A 37 -17.77 7.26 1.12
N GLY A 38 -17.16 7.10 -0.06
CA GLY A 38 -16.61 5.82 -0.52
C GLY A 38 -17.67 4.77 -0.88
N LYS A 39 -18.95 5.16 -0.96
CA LYS A 39 -20.04 4.26 -1.39
C LYS A 39 -19.91 3.86 -2.85
N GLN A 40 -19.33 4.74 -3.67
CA GLN A 40 -19.07 4.48 -5.09
C GLN A 40 -17.66 4.93 -5.43
N ILE A 41 -16.96 4.11 -6.21
CA ILE A 41 -15.68 4.45 -6.83
C ILE A 41 -15.95 4.66 -8.33
N PRO A 42 -15.59 5.81 -8.92
CA PRO A 42 -15.72 6.03 -10.35
C PRO A 42 -14.71 5.21 -11.16
N SER A 43 -14.98 4.97 -12.44
CA SER A 43 -14.02 4.31 -13.35
C SER A 43 -12.75 5.13 -13.54
N GLU A 44 -11.67 4.51 -13.99
CA GLU A 44 -10.37 5.17 -14.18
C GLU A 44 -10.44 6.40 -15.09
N ASP A 45 -11.17 6.31 -16.21
CA ASP A 45 -11.39 7.45 -17.11
C ASP A 45 -12.05 8.64 -16.38
N VAL A 46 -13.01 8.34 -15.51
CA VAL A 46 -13.72 9.37 -14.74
C VAL A 46 -12.83 9.93 -13.63
N GLN A 47 -11.98 9.09 -13.02
CA GLN A 47 -10.98 9.55 -12.06
C GLN A 47 -9.98 10.51 -12.71
N SER A 48 -9.48 10.19 -13.90
CA SER A 48 -8.57 11.04 -14.66
C SER A 48 -9.21 12.38 -15.05
N ALA A 49 -10.46 12.35 -15.50
CA ALA A 49 -11.23 13.56 -15.80
C ALA A 49 -11.43 14.43 -14.54
N ILE A 50 -11.70 13.82 -13.39
CA ILE A 50 -11.83 14.52 -12.10
C ILE A 50 -10.50 15.15 -11.69
N ALA A 51 -9.37 14.44 -11.81
CA ALA A 51 -8.06 14.99 -11.47
C ALA A 51 -7.71 16.21 -12.32
N THR A 52 -7.87 16.07 -13.65
CA THR A 52 -7.63 17.15 -14.61
C THR A 52 -8.51 18.37 -14.30
N SER A 53 -9.78 18.13 -13.97
CA SER A 53 -10.73 19.21 -13.61
C SER A 53 -10.34 19.94 -12.33
N LEU A 54 -9.69 19.27 -11.38
CA LEU A 54 -9.19 19.85 -10.13
C LEU A 54 -7.81 20.49 -10.28
N GLY A 55 -7.22 20.48 -11.48
CA GLY A 55 -5.87 20.98 -11.73
C GLY A 55 -4.76 20.06 -11.22
N LEU A 56 -5.07 18.78 -11.02
CA LEU A 56 -4.12 17.74 -10.59
C LEU A 56 -3.66 16.92 -11.80
N ALA A 57 -2.56 16.19 -11.65
CA ALA A 57 -2.10 15.25 -12.67
C ALA A 57 -3.19 14.22 -13.00
N SER A 58 -3.38 13.87 -14.27
CA SER A 58 -4.46 12.95 -14.72
C SER A 58 -4.41 11.58 -14.05
N ASP A 59 -3.25 11.17 -13.56
CA ASP A 59 -3.01 9.95 -12.81
C ASP A 59 -3.07 10.12 -11.29
N TYR A 60 -3.42 11.30 -10.75
CA TYR A 60 -3.44 11.56 -9.30
C TYR A 60 -4.28 10.55 -8.50
N PHE A 61 -5.41 10.13 -9.06
CA PHE A 61 -6.30 9.17 -8.41
C PHE A 61 -5.95 7.72 -8.72
N THR A 62 -5.37 7.44 -9.89
CA THR A 62 -5.06 6.09 -10.40
C THR A 62 -3.64 5.64 -10.02
N GLY A 63 -2.65 6.52 -10.13
CA GLY A 63 -1.34 6.39 -9.53
C GLY A 63 -1.53 6.29 -8.02
N MET A 64 -1.13 5.18 -7.40
CA MET A 64 -1.26 4.79 -5.99
C MET A 64 -2.18 3.60 -5.64
N ASP A 65 -2.69 2.82 -6.59
CA ASP A 65 -2.85 1.38 -6.26
C ASP A 65 -1.47 0.67 -6.24
N GLN A 66 -0.41 1.35 -6.69
CA GLN A 66 0.99 1.01 -6.41
C GLN A 66 1.58 1.66 -5.15
N GLU A 67 1.00 2.74 -4.61
CA GLU A 67 1.46 3.37 -3.34
C GLU A 67 0.56 3.00 -2.15
N LEU A 68 -0.03 1.80 -2.21
CA LEU A 68 -0.19 0.95 -1.02
C LEU A 68 0.55 -0.39 -1.19
N GLN A 69 1.76 -0.38 -1.77
CA GLN A 69 2.83 -0.90 -0.92
C GLN A 69 3.17 0.19 0.09
N VAL A 70 2.29 0.35 1.09
CA VAL A 70 2.81 0.62 2.43
C VAL A 70 3.58 -0.66 2.72
N MET A 71 4.83 -0.67 2.27
CA MET A 71 5.91 -1.24 3.05
C MET A 71 5.54 -0.94 4.49
N PRO A 72 5.51 -1.94 5.39
CA PRO A 72 5.38 -1.54 6.77
C PRO A 72 6.51 -0.52 6.91
N GLN A 73 6.19 0.72 7.29
CA GLN A 73 7.22 1.52 7.94
C GLN A 73 7.72 0.52 8.95
N LEU A 74 8.92 -0.01 8.69
CA LEU A 74 9.67 -0.67 9.71
C LEU A 74 9.66 0.42 10.73
N GLU A 75 8.84 0.26 11.77
CA GLU A 75 8.90 1.13 12.89
C GLU A 75 10.31 0.85 13.38
N ILE A 76 11.27 1.62 12.88
CA ILE A 76 12.63 1.69 13.37
C ILE A 76 12.43 2.41 14.70
N ARG A 77 11.83 1.69 15.64
CA ARG A 77 11.85 2.04 17.05
C ARG A 77 13.29 1.78 17.42
N ASP A 78 13.98 2.80 17.90
CA ASP A 78 15.33 2.65 18.42
C ASP A 78 15.39 1.41 19.34
N GLY A 79 16.20 0.42 18.94
CA GLY A 79 16.37 -0.85 19.66
C GLY A 79 15.54 -2.06 19.17
N VAL A 80 14.69 -1.96 18.13
CA VAL A 80 13.93 -3.11 17.59
C VAL A 80 14.44 -3.53 16.21
N ILE A 81 14.72 -4.83 16.03
CA ILE A 81 15.14 -5.36 14.73
C ILE A 81 13.97 -5.25 13.74
N PRO A 82 14.15 -4.54 12.60
CA PRO A 82 13.11 -4.38 11.61
C PRO A 82 12.67 -5.74 11.02
N ARG A 83 11.37 -6.06 11.12
CA ARG A 83 10.80 -7.33 10.65
C ARG A 83 10.11 -7.20 9.29
N LEU A 84 10.40 -8.14 8.38
CA LEU A 84 9.68 -8.29 7.12
C LEU A 84 8.67 -9.46 7.22
N ASP A 85 7.49 -9.29 6.63
CA ASP A 85 6.50 -10.37 6.55
C ASP A 85 6.86 -11.38 5.45
N VAL A 86 6.58 -12.66 5.69
CA VAL A 86 6.89 -13.75 4.74
C VAL A 86 6.21 -13.56 3.39
N THR A 87 4.97 -13.06 3.36
CA THR A 87 4.27 -12.80 2.09
C THR A 87 4.89 -11.63 1.32
N LYS A 88 5.45 -10.63 2.03
CA LYS A 88 6.15 -9.50 1.43
C LYS A 88 7.49 -9.94 0.85
N ALA A 89 8.28 -10.69 1.64
CA ALA A 89 9.53 -11.29 1.16
C ALA A 89 9.27 -12.16 -0.08
N ALA A 90 8.24 -13.01 -0.05
CA ALA A 90 7.87 -13.86 -1.19
C ALA A 90 7.54 -13.06 -2.46
N LYS A 91 6.79 -11.96 -2.32
CA LYS A 91 6.50 -11.06 -3.46
C LYS A 91 7.76 -10.43 -4.02
N LEU A 92 8.67 -9.94 -3.17
CA LEU A 92 9.93 -9.33 -3.59
C LEU A 92 10.86 -10.33 -4.30
N MET A 93 10.84 -11.59 -3.85
CA MET A 93 11.60 -12.68 -4.48
C MET A 93 10.92 -13.30 -5.70
N GLY A 94 9.69 -12.90 -6.04
CA GLY A 94 8.89 -13.55 -7.08
C GLY A 94 8.54 -15.02 -6.77
N MET A 95 8.53 -15.40 -5.49
CA MET A 95 8.29 -16.78 -5.03
C MET A 95 6.90 -16.96 -4.41
N ASN A 96 6.44 -18.21 -4.35
CA ASN A 96 5.27 -18.55 -3.55
C ASN A 96 5.61 -18.43 -2.04
N HIS A 97 4.71 -17.83 -1.25
CA HIS A 97 4.91 -17.67 0.19
C HIS A 97 5.14 -18.99 0.94
N ASN A 98 4.58 -20.11 0.45
CA ASN A 98 4.80 -21.43 1.06
C ASN A 98 6.23 -21.93 0.84
N THR A 99 6.84 -21.58 -0.29
CA THR A 99 8.25 -21.87 -0.57
C THR A 99 9.14 -21.09 0.40
N VAL A 100 8.85 -19.81 0.62
CA VAL A 100 9.62 -18.99 1.57
C VAL A 100 9.45 -19.52 3.01
N ARG A 101 8.24 -19.90 3.43
CA ARG A 101 8.03 -20.55 4.73
C ARG A 101 8.87 -21.81 4.90
N LYS A 102 8.87 -22.69 3.90
CA LYS A 102 9.69 -23.92 3.92
C LYS A 102 11.18 -23.60 3.98
N GLY A 103 11.66 -22.64 3.20
CA GLY A 103 13.07 -22.24 3.23
C GLY A 103 13.50 -21.66 4.58
N LEU A 104 12.61 -20.92 5.27
CA LEU A 104 12.84 -20.43 6.64
C LEU A 104 12.86 -21.56 7.68
N GLN A 105 12.04 -22.60 7.51
CA GLN A 105 12.09 -23.81 8.34
C GLN A 105 13.34 -24.65 8.10
N GLN A 106 13.81 -24.69 6.84
CA GLN A 106 15.02 -25.39 6.44
C GLN A 106 16.31 -24.61 6.75
N GLY A 107 16.20 -23.33 7.11
CA GLY A 107 17.35 -22.47 7.41
C GLY A 107 18.17 -22.05 6.18
N VAL A 108 17.58 -22.09 4.97
CA VAL A 108 18.28 -21.78 3.70
C VAL A 108 18.53 -20.29 3.55
N PHE A 109 17.68 -19.44 4.14
CA PHE A 109 17.78 -17.99 3.99
C PHE A 109 18.64 -17.35 5.10
N PRO A 110 19.69 -16.59 4.77
CA PRO A 110 20.62 -16.01 5.75
C PRO A 110 20.04 -14.80 6.52
N TRP A 111 18.84 -14.35 6.12
CA TRP A 111 18.17 -13.17 6.64
C TRP A 111 16.95 -13.49 7.52
N GLY A 112 16.60 -14.76 7.72
CA GLY A 112 15.42 -15.13 8.51
C GLY A 112 15.42 -16.59 8.97
N TYR A 113 14.51 -16.93 9.87
CA TYR A 113 14.33 -18.27 10.41
C TYR A 113 12.87 -18.51 10.82
N ALA A 114 12.52 -19.79 10.97
CA ALA A 114 11.25 -20.21 11.56
C ALA A 114 11.49 -20.91 12.91
N VAL A 115 10.66 -20.60 13.90
CA VAL A 115 10.67 -21.22 15.22
C VAL A 115 9.42 -22.07 15.37
N HIS A 116 9.61 -23.34 15.71
CA HIS A 116 8.51 -24.25 16.03
C HIS A 116 7.95 -23.89 17.41
N THR A 117 6.72 -23.39 17.48
CA THR A 117 6.12 -22.91 18.74
C THR A 117 5.16 -23.92 19.37
N SER A 118 4.57 -24.82 18.57
CA SER A 118 3.75 -25.95 19.01
C SER A 118 3.55 -26.91 17.85
N ASP A 119 3.01 -28.12 18.08
CA ASP A 119 2.89 -29.22 17.11
C ASP A 119 2.48 -28.86 15.68
N ASN A 120 1.60 -27.86 15.50
CA ASN A 120 1.15 -27.38 14.18
C ASN A 120 1.34 -25.87 13.97
N ARG A 121 2.18 -25.19 14.75
CA ARG A 121 2.41 -23.74 14.60
C ARG A 121 3.89 -23.41 14.51
N TRP A 122 4.17 -22.56 13.54
CA TRP A 122 5.47 -21.97 13.30
C TRP A 122 5.36 -20.45 13.43
N SER A 123 6.33 -19.85 14.11
CA SER A 123 6.54 -18.42 14.10
C SER A 123 7.68 -18.09 13.15
N TYR A 124 7.51 -17.08 12.31
CA TYR A 124 8.48 -16.72 11.29
C TYR A 124 9.10 -15.37 11.62
N PHE A 125 10.41 -15.26 11.42
CA PHE A 125 11.15 -14.03 11.59
C PHE A 125 12.01 -13.77 10.37
N ILE A 126 11.92 -12.55 9.83
CA ILE A 126 12.77 -12.08 8.74
C ILE A 126 13.32 -10.72 9.15
N ASN A 127 14.64 -10.59 9.13
CA ASN A 127 15.32 -9.30 9.30
C ASN A 127 15.25 -8.55 7.96
N ALA A 128 14.48 -7.46 7.92
CA ALA A 128 14.28 -6.69 6.70
C ALA A 128 15.59 -6.04 6.21
N LYS A 129 16.44 -5.56 7.13
CA LYS A 129 17.73 -4.94 6.78
C LYS A 129 18.65 -5.94 6.08
N ARG A 130 18.80 -7.14 6.65
CA ARG A 130 19.61 -8.20 6.01
C ARG A 130 19.01 -8.70 4.71
N PHE A 131 17.68 -8.76 4.62
CA PHE A 131 17.02 -9.12 3.37
C PHE A 131 17.38 -8.13 2.26
N ALA A 132 17.25 -6.82 2.52
CA ALA A 132 17.65 -5.76 1.58
C ALA A 132 19.12 -5.86 1.17
N GLU A 133 20.02 -6.03 2.15
CA GLU A 133 21.47 -6.10 1.91
C GLU A 133 21.86 -7.31 1.05
N VAL A 134 21.30 -8.49 1.32
CA VAL A 134 21.66 -9.74 0.62
C VAL A 134 21.04 -9.82 -0.76
N GLU A 135 19.77 -9.43 -0.90
CA GLU A 135 19.05 -9.51 -2.19
C GLU A 135 19.32 -8.28 -3.08
N GLY A 136 20.03 -7.26 -2.57
CA GLY A 136 20.34 -6.04 -3.33
C GLY A 136 19.13 -5.15 -3.58
N ILE A 137 18.12 -5.20 -2.70
CA ILE A 137 16.86 -4.48 -2.84
C ILE A 137 16.85 -3.29 -1.88
N ALA A 138 16.55 -2.09 -2.39
CA ALA A 138 16.28 -0.94 -1.53
C ALA A 138 14.89 -1.11 -0.89
N LEU A 139 14.85 -1.25 0.44
CA LEU A 139 13.63 -1.30 1.27
C LEU A 139 13.40 0.03 1.99
#